data_AF-A0A951N877-F1
#
_entry.id   AF-A0A951N877-F1
#
_cell.length_a   1.000
_cell.length_b   1.000
_cell.length_c   1.000
_cell.angle_alpha   90.00
_cell.angle_beta   90.00
_cell.angle_gamma   90.00
#
_symmetry.space_group_name_H-M   'P 1'
#
loop_
_entity.id
_entity.type
_entity.pdbx_description
1 polymer ?
#
loop_
_entity_poly.entity_id
_entity_poly.type
_entity_poly.pdbx_seq_one_letter_code
_entity_poly.pdbx_strand_id
1 'polypeptide(L)'
;MSSILAQRAQTRDSSGRFTRALELLGEETATARIAGIYALESLRRDGEATLRGAIVEVLSAFVRRRARWEIGFAPVERTAGDVQAALTALGRAPQDDVGADRPLDLHGIALREAYLPLCHFERA
;
A
#
# COMPACT_ATOMS: atom_id res chain seq x y z
N MET A 1 20.92 5.66 27.53
CA MET A 1 20.16 6.93 27.33
C MET A 1 20.20 7.46 25.89
N SER A 2 21.21 7.15 25.06
CA SER A 2 21.29 7.62 23.67
C SER A 2 20.26 7.02 22.69
N SER A 3 19.71 5.83 23.01
CA SER A 3 18.76 5.11 22.13
C SER A 3 17.35 5.75 22.11
N ILE A 4 16.91 6.40 23.19
CA ILE A 4 15.55 6.97 23.28
C ILE A 4 15.40 8.27 22.46
N LEU A 5 16.47 9.07 22.37
CA LEU A 5 16.44 10.30 21.57
C LEU A 5 16.53 10.02 20.06
N ALA A 6 17.34 9.02 19.67
CA ALA A 6 17.41 8.55 18.30
C ALA A 6 16.06 7.94 17.84
N GLN A 7 15.43 7.13 18.71
CA GLN A 7 14.11 6.57 18.41
C GLN A 7 13.06 7.67 18.21
N ARG A 8 13.00 8.67 19.11
CA ARG A 8 12.03 9.78 18.99
C ARG A 8 12.25 10.63 17.74
N ALA A 9 13.49 10.85 17.33
CA ALA A 9 13.80 11.55 16.08
C ALA A 9 13.35 10.75 14.86
N GLN A 10 13.63 9.44 14.84
CA GLN A 10 13.23 8.51 13.78
C GLN A 10 11.71 8.39 13.64
N THR A 11 10.98 8.32 14.76
CA THR A 11 9.51 8.27 14.78
C THR A 11 8.91 9.57 14.22
N ARG A 12 9.50 10.73 14.54
CA ARG A 12 9.01 12.04 14.08
C ARG A 12 9.21 12.23 12.57
N ASP A 13 10.34 11.78 12.04
CA ASP A 13 10.66 11.83 10.61
C ASP A 13 9.75 10.87 9.81
N SER A 14 9.55 9.65 10.32
CA SER A 14 8.63 8.66 9.71
C SER A 14 7.19 9.18 9.61
N SER A 15 6.70 9.87 10.65
CA SER A 15 5.35 10.45 10.65
C SER A 15 5.19 11.53 9.57
N GLY A 16 6.19 12.40 9.38
CA GLY A 16 6.14 13.46 8.37
C GLY A 16 6.13 12.88 6.95
N ARG A 17 6.98 11.88 6.69
CA ARG A 17 7.01 11.16 5.41
C ARG A 17 5.71 10.41 5.16
N PHE A 18 5.10 9.82 6.19
CA PHE A 18 3.82 9.13 6.09
C PHE A 18 2.70 10.10 5.68
N THR A 19 2.57 11.24 6.35
CA THR A 19 1.62 12.29 5.98
C THR A 19 1.82 12.73 4.53
N ARG A 20 3.07 13.00 4.12
CA ARG A 20 3.36 13.40 2.75
C ARG A 20 2.97 12.34 1.72
N ALA A 21 3.17 11.07 2.04
CA ALA A 21 2.80 9.97 1.16
C ALA A 21 1.27 9.85 1.02
N LEU A 22 0.51 10.10 2.09
CA LEU A 22 -0.95 10.16 2.05
C LEU A 22 -1.48 11.32 1.20
N GLU A 23 -0.86 12.50 1.30
CA GLU A 23 -1.19 13.64 0.43
C GLU A 23 -1.02 13.28 -1.05
N LEU A 24 0.15 12.71 -1.41
CA LEU A 24 0.43 12.27 -2.78
C LEU A 24 -0.55 11.19 -3.25
N LEU A 25 -0.99 10.29 -2.38
CA LEU A 25 -1.99 9.26 -2.69
C LEU A 25 -3.39 9.86 -2.95
N GLY A 26 -3.69 11.01 -2.37
CA GLY A 26 -4.95 11.73 -2.54
C GLY A 26 -5.04 12.56 -3.83
N GLU A 27 -3.92 12.77 -4.52
CA GLU A 27 -3.84 13.58 -5.73
C GLU A 27 -4.61 12.98 -6.92
N GLU A 28 -5.08 13.86 -7.82
CA GLU A 28 -5.86 13.46 -9.00
C GLU A 28 -5.00 12.80 -10.08
N THR A 29 -3.70 13.11 -10.12
CA THR A 29 -2.80 12.56 -11.14
C THR A 29 -2.31 11.17 -10.75
N ALA A 30 -2.34 10.24 -11.71
CA ALA A 30 -1.84 8.88 -11.49
C ALA A 30 -0.37 8.86 -11.05
N THR A 31 0.45 9.76 -11.60
CA THR A 31 1.87 9.89 -11.25
C THR A 31 2.08 10.25 -9.78
N ALA A 32 1.32 11.22 -9.24
CA ALA A 32 1.42 11.58 -7.84
C ALA A 32 1.00 10.42 -6.92
N ARG A 33 -0.08 9.72 -7.29
CA ARG A 33 -0.52 8.53 -6.54
C ARG A 33 0.53 7.42 -6.52
N ILE A 34 1.14 7.14 -7.67
CA ILE A 34 2.24 6.17 -7.78
C ILE A 34 3.43 6.58 -6.91
N ALA A 35 3.79 7.86 -6.88
CA ALA A 35 4.83 8.36 -5.99
C ALA A 35 4.47 8.16 -4.50
N GLY A 36 3.21 8.43 -4.12
CA GLY A 36 2.69 8.17 -2.78
C GLY A 36 2.75 6.68 -2.40
N ILE A 37 2.35 5.79 -3.31
CA ILE A 37 2.40 4.33 -3.12
C ILE A 37 3.83 3.85 -2.84
N TYR A 38 4.80 4.28 -3.63
CA TYR A 38 6.19 3.86 -3.42
C TYR A 38 6.84 4.51 -2.20
N ALA A 39 6.42 5.71 -1.82
CA ALA A 39 6.83 6.31 -0.54
C ALA A 39 6.29 5.50 0.65
N LEU A 40 5.03 5.05 0.60
CA LEU A 40 4.45 4.15 1.60
C LEU A 40 5.17 2.80 1.62
N GLU A 41 5.51 2.23 0.47
CA GLU A 41 6.29 0.97 0.40
C GLU A 41 7.66 1.12 1.09
N SER A 42 8.39 2.21 0.81
CA SER A 42 9.67 2.47 1.47
C SER A 42 9.49 2.61 2.98
N LEU A 43 8.50 3.40 3.43
CA LEU A 43 8.21 3.56 4.85
C LEU A 43 7.84 2.24 5.54
N ARG A 44 7.16 1.34 4.83
CA ARG A 44 6.84 0.01 5.36
C ARG A 44 8.10 -0.83 5.56
N ARG A 45 9.05 -0.78 4.62
CA ARG A 45 10.32 -1.52 4.73
C ARG A 45 11.23 -0.95 5.82
N ASP A 46 11.28 0.37 5.94
CA ASP A 46 12.20 1.07 6.85
C ASP A 46 11.60 1.31 8.26
N GLY A 47 10.29 1.09 8.41
CA GLY A 47 9.51 1.55 9.55
C GLY A 47 9.21 0.53 10.65
N GLU A 48 8.72 1.05 11.77
CA GLU A 48 8.26 0.27 12.92
C GLU A 48 7.03 -0.58 12.60
N ALA A 49 6.88 -1.73 13.27
CA ALA A 49 5.78 -2.69 13.03
C ALA A 49 4.37 -2.04 13.06
N THR A 50 4.18 -1.03 13.92
CA THR A 50 2.91 -0.29 14.03
C THR A 50 2.55 0.46 12.74
N LEU A 51 3.53 1.03 12.04
CA LEU A 51 3.29 1.74 10.76
C LEU A 51 3.03 0.76 9.62
N ARG A 52 3.62 -0.43 9.65
CA ARG A 52 3.48 -1.42 8.58
C ARG A 52 2.03 -1.84 8.39
N GLY A 53 1.32 -2.13 9.48
CA GLY A 53 -0.11 -2.46 9.45
C GLY A 53 -0.98 -1.32 8.89
N ALA A 54 -0.71 -0.08 9.30
CA ALA A 54 -1.43 1.09 8.78
C ALA A 54 -1.20 1.29 7.27
N ILE A 55 0.04 1.09 6.80
CA ILE A 55 0.38 1.20 5.38
C ILE A 55 -0.32 0.13 4.54
N VAL A 56 -0.34 -1.12 5.02
CA VAL A 56 -1.07 -2.21 4.35
C VAL A 56 -2.55 -1.87 4.23
N GLU A 57 -3.19 -1.43 5.31
CA GLU A 57 -4.62 -1.06 5.28
C GLU A 57 -4.89 0.09 4.29
N VAL A 58 -4.04 1.12 4.28
CA VAL A 58 -4.18 2.27 3.35
C VAL A 58 -4.09 1.82 1.89
N LEU A 59 -3.09 0.99 1.55
CA LEU A 59 -2.93 0.50 0.18
C LEU A 59 -4.05 -0.45 -0.23
N SER A 60 -4.52 -1.32 0.67
CA SER A 60 -5.68 -2.19 0.43
C SER A 60 -6.97 -1.41 0.23
N ALA A 61 -7.22 -0.40 1.06
CA ALA A 61 -8.35 0.52 0.90
C ALA A 61 -8.28 1.29 -0.43
N PHE A 62 -7.08 1.73 -0.83
CA PHE A 62 -6.85 2.38 -2.11
C PHE A 62 -7.22 1.45 -3.28
N VAL A 63 -6.74 0.21 -3.28
CA VAL A 63 -7.06 -0.79 -4.31
C VAL A 63 -8.57 -1.07 -4.33
N ARG A 64 -9.20 -1.33 -3.18
CA ARG A 64 -10.66 -1.56 -3.07
C ARG A 64 -11.48 -0.42 -3.67
N ARG A 65 -11.10 0.82 -3.39
CA ARG A 65 -11.79 2.01 -3.91
C ARG A 65 -11.61 2.18 -5.41
N ARG A 66 -10.40 1.96 -5.93
CA ARG A 66 -10.05 2.25 -7.33
C ARG A 66 -10.39 1.12 -8.29
N ALA A 67 -10.42 -0.12 -7.80
CA ALA A 67 -10.75 -1.32 -8.56
C ALA A 67 -12.14 -1.87 -8.21
N ARG A 68 -13.01 -1.07 -7.60
CA ARG A 68 -14.36 -1.48 -7.21
C ARG A 68 -15.12 -2.01 -8.43
N TRP A 69 -15.64 -3.22 -8.32
CA TRP A 69 -16.57 -3.75 -9.33
C TRP A 69 -17.94 -3.07 -9.13
N GLU A 70 -18.37 -2.26 -10.09
CA GLU A 70 -19.71 -1.68 -10.10
C GLU A 70 -20.64 -2.48 -11.02
N ILE A 71 -21.72 -3.04 -10.45
CA ILE A 71 -22.72 -3.80 -11.19
C ILE A 71 -23.39 -2.86 -12.20
N GLY A 72 -23.30 -3.19 -13.49
CA GLY A 72 -23.84 -2.38 -14.59
C GLY A 72 -22.79 -1.57 -15.37
N PHE A 73 -21.53 -1.56 -14.94
CA PHE A 73 -20.42 -1.01 -15.71
C PHE A 73 -19.70 -2.09 -16.50
N ALA A 74 -19.16 -1.71 -17.66
CA ALA A 74 -18.33 -2.60 -18.46
C ALA A 74 -17.12 -3.07 -17.62
N PRO A 75 -16.67 -4.32 -17.77
CA PRO A 75 -15.49 -4.81 -17.09
C PRO A 75 -14.31 -3.86 -17.32
N VAL A 76 -13.59 -3.50 -16.27
CA VAL A 76 -12.34 -2.73 -16.40
C VAL A 76 -11.39 -3.54 -17.28
N GLU A 77 -11.14 -3.08 -18.51
CA GLU A 77 -10.34 -3.82 -19.50
C GLU A 77 -8.87 -3.93 -19.09
N ARG A 78 -8.35 -2.92 -18.38
CA ARG A 78 -6.98 -2.89 -17.87
C ARG A 78 -6.90 -2.29 -16.47
N THR A 79 -6.17 -2.96 -15.58
CA THR A 79 -5.85 -2.44 -14.26
C THR A 79 -5.13 -1.09 -14.39
N ALA A 80 -5.63 -0.07 -13.71
CA ALA A 80 -5.01 1.26 -13.72
C ALA A 80 -3.58 1.20 -13.13
N GLY A 81 -2.65 1.98 -13.68
CA GLY A 81 -1.23 1.89 -13.31
C GLY A 81 -0.94 2.17 -11.82
N ASP A 82 -1.76 3.01 -11.19
CA ASP A 82 -1.73 3.27 -9.75
C ASP A 82 -2.23 2.08 -8.92
N VAL A 83 -3.30 1.41 -9.36
CA VAL A 83 -3.78 0.15 -8.75
C VAL A 83 -2.71 -0.94 -8.87
N GLN A 84 -2.11 -1.08 -10.05
CA GLN A 84 -1.03 -2.03 -10.29
C GLN A 84 0.18 -1.76 -9.38
N ALA A 85 0.59 -0.48 -9.25
CA ALA A 85 1.67 -0.11 -8.35
C ALA A 85 1.35 -0.46 -6.88
N ALA A 86 0.12 -0.20 -6.43
CA ALA A 86 -0.32 -0.53 -5.07
C ALA A 86 -0.30 -2.04 -4.81
N LEU A 87 -0.79 -2.84 -5.77
CA LEU A 87 -0.73 -4.30 -5.69
C LEU A 87 0.71 -4.82 -5.64
N THR A 88 1.59 -4.26 -6.48
CA THR A 88 3.02 -4.61 -6.44
C THR A 88 3.66 -4.26 -5.10
N ALA A 89 3.36 -3.08 -4.53
CA ALA A 89 3.89 -2.65 -3.23
C ALA A 89 3.41 -3.52 -2.06
N LEU A 90 2.15 -3.99 -2.12
CA LEU A 90 1.57 -4.95 -1.19
C LEU A 90 2.26 -6.32 -1.33
N GLY A 91 2.42 -6.81 -2.55
CA GLY A 91 2.96 -8.14 -2.83
C GLY A 91 4.47 -8.31 -2.60
N ARG A 92 5.24 -7.22 -2.52
CA ARG A 92 6.70 -7.25 -2.31
C ARG A 92 7.13 -7.32 -0.83
N ALA A 93 6.18 -7.45 0.11
CA ALA A 93 6.49 -7.62 1.53
C ALA A 93 7.11 -9.01 1.83
N PRO A 94 8.17 -9.09 2.66
CA PRO A 94 8.55 -10.36 3.28
C PRO A 94 7.41 -10.89 4.14
N GLN A 95 7.14 -12.20 4.10
CA GLN A 95 5.98 -12.82 4.73
C GLN A 95 5.90 -12.65 6.26
N ASP A 96 7.02 -12.35 6.91
CA ASP A 96 7.12 -12.16 8.36
C ASP A 96 6.60 -10.79 8.85
N ASP A 97 6.22 -9.90 7.92
CA ASP A 97 5.87 -8.51 8.18
C ASP A 97 4.37 -8.27 8.39
N VAL A 98 3.55 -9.22 7.92
CA VAL A 98 2.11 -9.24 8.16
C VAL A 98 1.92 -9.88 9.53
N GLY A 99 1.62 -9.06 10.54
CA GLY A 99 1.14 -9.58 11.81
C GLY A 99 0.07 -10.64 11.50
N ALA A 100 0.30 -11.87 11.95
CA ALA A 100 -0.38 -13.09 11.53
C ALA A 100 -1.93 -13.11 11.68
N ASP A 101 -2.52 -11.97 12.04
CA ASP A 101 -3.90 -11.78 12.47
C ASP A 101 -4.76 -10.93 11.51
N ARG A 102 -4.21 -10.34 10.44
CA ARG A 102 -5.03 -9.67 9.41
C ARG A 102 -4.65 -10.08 7.99
N PRO A 103 -5.39 -11.00 7.35
CA PRO A 103 -5.21 -11.30 5.93
C PRO A 103 -5.47 -10.07 5.07
N LEU A 104 -4.82 -10.02 3.90
CA LEU A 104 -4.94 -8.93 2.94
C LEU A 104 -6.33 -8.93 2.30
N ASP A 105 -7.24 -8.08 2.76
CA ASP A 105 -8.61 -8.01 2.22
C ASP A 105 -8.67 -7.29 0.86
N LEU A 106 -8.76 -8.08 -0.21
CA LEU A 106 -8.98 -7.65 -1.58
C LEU A 106 -10.37 -8.05 -2.12
N HIS A 107 -11.35 -8.34 -1.27
CA HIS A 107 -12.67 -8.76 -1.74
C HIS A 107 -13.37 -7.65 -2.56
N GLY A 108 -14.13 -8.05 -3.59
CA GLY A 108 -15.03 -7.16 -4.34
C GLY A 108 -14.38 -6.28 -5.42
N ILE A 109 -13.13 -6.57 -5.78
CA ILE A 109 -12.39 -5.83 -6.83
C ILE A 109 -12.33 -6.57 -8.16
N ALA A 110 -12.22 -5.81 -9.25
CA ALA A 110 -12.01 -6.28 -10.61
C ALA A 110 -10.55 -6.07 -11.03
N LEU A 111 -9.72 -7.12 -11.00
CA LEU A 111 -8.29 -7.05 -11.35
C LEU A 111 -7.95 -7.76 -12.67
N ARG A 112 -8.75 -7.54 -13.71
CA ARG A 112 -8.46 -8.14 -15.01
C ARG A 112 -7.13 -7.58 -15.55
N GLU A 113 -6.29 -8.48 -16.05
CA GLU A 113 -4.91 -8.21 -16.52
C GLU A 113 -3.93 -7.65 -15.47
N ALA A 114 -4.19 -7.80 -14.17
CA ALA A 114 -3.20 -7.45 -13.16
C ALA A 114 -1.91 -8.29 -13.34
N TYR A 115 -0.78 -7.61 -13.48
CA TYR A 115 0.52 -8.23 -13.70
C TYR A 115 1.27 -8.30 -12.38
N LEU A 116 1.32 -9.48 -11.76
CA LEU A 116 1.84 -9.67 -10.39
C LEU A 116 3.09 -10.56 -10.34
N PRO A 117 4.13 -10.34 -11.18
CA PRO A 117 5.34 -11.13 -11.06
C PRO A 117 6.00 -10.85 -9.70
N LEU A 118 6.53 -11.90 -9.05
CA LEU A 118 7.29 -11.79 -7.81
C LEU A 118 6.49 -11.30 -6.59
N CYS A 119 5.16 -11.33 -6.63
CA CYS A 119 4.31 -10.98 -5.50
C CYS A 119 3.93 -12.23 -4.68
N HIS A 120 4.07 -12.17 -3.36
CA HIS A 120 3.75 -13.27 -2.46
C HIS A 120 2.34 -13.13 -1.86
N PHE A 121 1.31 -13.59 -2.56
CA PHE A 121 -0.11 -13.53 -2.10
C PHE A 121 -0.63 -14.83 -1.50
N GLU A 122 0.25 -15.67 -0.98
CA GLU A 122 -0.05 -17.07 -0.65
C GLU A 122 -1.06 -17.23 0.52
N ARG A 123 -1.48 -16.12 1.13
CA ARG A 123 -2.45 -16.04 2.25
C ARG A 123 -3.43 -14.84 2.14
N ALA A 124 -3.55 -14.23 0.97
CA ALA A 124 -4.46 -13.10 0.70
C ALA A 124 -5.91 -13.57 0.49
#